data_AF-T1C7L8-F1
#
_entry.id   AF-T1C7L8-F1
#
_cell.length_a   1.000
_cell.length_b   1.000
_cell.length_c   1.000
_cell.angle_alpha   90.00
_cell.angle_beta   90.00
_cell.angle_gamma   90.00
#
_symmetry.space_group_name_H-M   'P 1'
#
loop_
_entity.id
_entity.type
_entity.pdbx_description
1 polymer ?
#
loop_
_entity_poly.entity_id
_entity_poly.type
_entity_poly.pdbx_seq_one_letter_code
_entity_poly.pdbx_strand_id
1 'polypeptide(L)'
;AKIVNTPFPNANTIIAMLPLTECLKFPGIIDGRLFAKNVRQSLGSNNKVNRALKRTIHGERVRDFMFYHNGITAICDSMTISADRTKLMLKGVSVVNGCQSLST
;
A
#
# COMPACT_ATOMS: atom_id res chain seq x y z
N ALA A 1 7.74 12.10 -4.30
CA ALA A 1 8.07 10.95 -3.44
C ALA A 1 9.59 10.75 -3.48
N LYS A 2 10.24 10.42 -2.36
CA LYS A 2 11.62 9.90 -2.43
C LYS A 2 11.52 8.43 -2.81
N ILE A 3 12.11 8.07 -3.95
CA ILE A 3 12.10 6.71 -4.52
C ILE A 3 13.51 6.16 -4.44
N VAL A 4 13.66 4.98 -3.85
CA VAL A 4 14.93 4.24 -3.80
C VAL A 4 14.76 2.94 -4.56
N ASN A 5 15.63 2.71 -5.54
CA ASN A 5 15.72 1.43 -6.24
C ASN A 5 16.66 0.52 -5.46
N THR A 6 16.21 -0.68 -5.10
CA THR A 6 17.00 -1.64 -4.33
C THR A 6 17.15 -2.93 -5.13
N PRO A 7 18.37 -3.47 -5.30
CA PRO A 7 18.53 -4.76 -5.94
C PRO A 7 17.94 -5.86 -5.06
N PHE A 8 17.07 -6.69 -5.63
CA PHE A 8 16.58 -7.91 -5.02
C PHE A 8 16.80 -9.06 -6.02
N PRO A 9 17.21 -10.27 -5.59
CA PRO A 9 17.49 -11.35 -6.52
C PRO A 9 16.27 -11.62 -7.40
N ASN A 10 16.45 -11.49 -8.73
CA ASN A 10 15.42 -11.73 -9.75
C ASN A 10 14.19 -10.81 -9.68
N ALA A 11 14.26 -9.67 -9.00
CA ALA A 11 13.17 -8.70 -8.96
C ALA A 11 13.68 -7.25 -8.90
N ASN A 12 13.05 -6.37 -9.66
CA ASN A 12 13.27 -4.94 -9.49
C ASN A 12 12.39 -4.44 -8.33
N THR A 13 12.99 -3.78 -7.35
CA THR A 13 12.28 -3.35 -6.13
C THR A 13 12.38 -1.84 -5.95
N ILE A 14 11.23 -1.23 -5.67
CA ILE A 14 11.14 0.18 -5.33
C ILE A 14 10.63 0.34 -3.89
N ILE A 15 11.34 1.16 -3.12
CA ILE A 15 10.86 1.67 -1.83
C ILE A 15 10.54 3.15 -2.01
N ALA A 16 9.31 3.54 -1.67
CA ALA A 16 8.86 4.92 -1.78
C ALA A 16 8.01 5.33 -0.58
N MET A 17 8.21 6.57 -0.13
CA MET A 17 7.33 7.24 0.82
C MET A 17 6.26 8.01 0.03
N LEU A 18 5.00 7.60 0.18
CA LEU A 18 3.84 8.16 -0.50
C LEU A 18 2.80 8.66 0.51
N PRO A 19 2.13 9.79 0.25
CA PRO A 19 0.93 10.16 1.01
C PRO A 19 -0.13 9.07 0.87
N LEU A 20 -0.76 8.69 1.99
CA LEU A 20 -1.81 7.67 1.98
C LEU A 20 -2.96 8.04 1.01
N THR A 21 -3.27 9.32 0.90
CA THR A 21 -4.28 9.87 -0.02
C THR A 21 -3.98 9.57 -1.49
N GLU A 22 -2.71 9.46 -1.89
CA GLU A 22 -2.33 9.04 -3.24
C GLU A 22 -2.56 7.54 -3.43
N CYS A 23 -2.28 6.73 -2.41
CA CYS A 23 -2.52 5.29 -2.46
C CYS A 23 -4.01 4.94 -2.56
N LEU A 24 -4.91 5.78 -2.02
CA LEU A 24 -6.36 5.61 -2.16
C LEU A 24 -6.87 5.78 -3.60
N LYS A 25 -6.05 6.32 -4.52
CA LYS A 25 -6.38 6.43 -5.94
C LYS A 25 -6.11 5.14 -6.72
N PHE A 26 -5.55 4.11 -6.08
CA PHE A 26 -5.31 2.85 -6.77
C PHE A 26 -6.63 2.21 -7.22
N PRO A 27 -6.71 1.77 -8.49
CA PRO A 27 -7.88 1.09 -8.99
C PRO A 27 -8.05 -0.25 -8.25
N GLY A 28 -9.30 -0.69 -8.13
CA GLY A 28 -9.63 -2.00 -7.55
C GLY A 28 -9.59 -2.07 -6.02
N ILE A 29 -9.51 -0.94 -5.31
CA ILE A 29 -9.74 -0.90 -3.86
C ILE A 29 -11.20 -1.23 -3.54
N ILE A 30 -12.15 -0.56 -4.21
CA ILE A 30 -13.59 -0.69 -3.95
C ILE A 30 -14.12 -2.08 -4.29
N ASP A 31 -13.74 -2.62 -5.44
CA ASP A 31 -14.17 -3.95 -5.89
C ASP A 31 -13.26 -5.09 -5.38
N GLY A 32 -12.22 -4.75 -4.62
CA GLY A 32 -11.30 -5.71 -4.01
C GLY A 32 -10.29 -6.35 -4.96
N ARG A 33 -10.29 -6.06 -6.27
CA ARG A 33 -9.33 -6.65 -7.22
C ARG A 33 -7.88 -6.35 -6.88
N LEU A 34 -7.60 -5.18 -6.31
CA LEU A 34 -6.26 -4.80 -5.87
C LEU A 34 -5.71 -5.78 -4.81
N PHE A 35 -6.60 -6.35 -4.01
CA PHE A 35 -6.28 -7.20 -2.87
C PHE A 35 -6.45 -8.68 -3.15
N ALA A 36 -6.73 -9.10 -4.39
CA ALA A 36 -7.03 -10.49 -4.73
C ALA A 36 -5.96 -11.52 -4.28
N LYS A 37 -4.69 -11.08 -4.18
CA LYS A 37 -3.57 -11.90 -3.70
C LYS A 37 -3.22 -11.65 -2.22
N ASN A 38 -4.05 -10.91 -1.50
CA ASN A 38 -3.85 -10.56 -0.09
C ASN A 38 -4.64 -11.51 0.81
N VAL A 39 -3.92 -12.28 1.64
CA VAL A 39 -4.56 -13.22 2.58
C VAL A 39 -5.51 -12.54 3.57
N ARG A 40 -5.29 -11.24 3.89
CA ARG A 40 -6.14 -10.48 4.81
C ARG A 40 -7.43 -9.97 4.20
N GLN A 41 -7.60 -10.05 2.87
CA GLN A 41 -8.85 -9.65 2.22
C GLN A 41 -10.04 -10.46 2.77
N SER A 42 -9.84 -11.75 3.00
CA SER A 42 -10.85 -12.68 3.54
C SER A 42 -11.35 -12.33 4.95
N LEU A 43 -10.57 -11.56 5.73
CA LEU A 43 -10.91 -11.20 7.11
C LEU A 43 -11.95 -10.08 7.21
N GLY A 44 -12.33 -9.48 6.08
CA GLY A 44 -13.34 -8.42 6.00
C GLY A 44 -12.93 -7.10 6.67
N SER A 45 -13.77 -6.09 6.49
CA SER A 45 -13.50 -4.72 6.96
C SER A 45 -13.76 -4.51 8.46
N ASN A 46 -14.55 -5.38 9.11
CA ASN A 46 -14.97 -5.22 10.50
C ASN A 46 -14.17 -6.08 11.50
N ASN A 47 -12.84 -6.03 11.44
CA ASN A 47 -11.96 -6.75 12.36
C ASN A 47 -11.29 -5.80 13.39
N LYS A 48 -10.70 -6.37 14.45
CA LYS A 48 -10.05 -5.62 15.54
C LYS A 48 -8.93 -4.70 15.03
N VAL A 49 -8.18 -5.14 14.01
CA VAL A 49 -7.07 -4.36 13.44
C VAL A 49 -7.59 -3.13 12.71
N ASN A 50 -8.60 -3.26 11.86
CA ASN A 50 -9.19 -2.12 11.15
C ASN A 50 -9.78 -1.10 12.14
N ARG A 51 -10.46 -1.56 13.20
CA ARG A 51 -10.96 -0.66 14.25
C ARG A 51 -9.84 0.07 14.99
N ALA A 52 -8.70 -0.59 15.23
CA ALA A 52 -7.53 0.06 15.82
C ALA A 52 -6.92 1.10 14.89
N LEU A 53 -6.79 0.79 13.59
CA LEU A 53 -6.30 1.72 12.58
C LEU A 53 -7.19 2.97 12.48
N LYS A 54 -8.53 2.84 12.42
CA LYS A 54 -9.46 3.98 12.44
C LYS A 54 -9.22 4.89 13.64
N ARG A 55 -9.11 4.27 14.82
CA ARG A 55 -8.91 5.01 16.08
C ARG A 55 -7.60 5.79 16.07
N THR A 56 -6.53 5.22 15.52
CA THR A 56 -5.24 5.92 15.41
C THR A 56 -5.35 7.10 14.43
N ILE A 57 -5.94 6.89 13.24
CA ILE A 57 -6.05 7.93 12.21
C ILE A 57 -6.89 9.12 12.70
N HIS A 58 -7.99 8.86 13.41
CA HIS A 58 -8.93 9.89 13.87
C HIS A 58 -8.66 10.39 15.30
N GLY A 59 -7.62 9.87 15.96
CA GLY A 59 -7.30 10.19 17.35
C GLY A 59 -6.04 11.04 17.50
N GLU A 60 -5.68 11.31 18.76
CA GLU A 60 -4.48 12.10 19.12
C GLU A 60 -3.16 11.44 18.70
N ARG A 61 -3.19 10.12 18.47
CA ARG A 61 -2.04 9.29 18.08
C ARG A 61 -1.83 9.18 16.57
N VAL A 62 -2.44 10.07 15.77
CA VAL A 62 -2.28 10.05 14.30
C VAL A 62 -0.82 10.06 13.85
N ARG A 63 0.06 10.73 14.61
CA ARG A 63 1.52 10.75 14.34
C ARG A 63 2.18 9.37 14.48
N ASP A 64 1.61 8.50 15.31
CA ASP A 64 2.12 7.14 15.52
C ASP A 64 1.66 6.17 14.43
N PHE A 65 0.74 6.60 13.55
CA PHE A 65 0.14 5.73 12.53
C PHE A 65 1.20 5.02 11.68
N MET A 66 2.28 5.72 11.33
CA MET A 66 3.40 5.19 10.55
C MET A 66 3.99 3.91 11.17
N PHE A 67 4.01 3.81 12.50
CA PHE A 67 4.54 2.66 13.22
C PHE A 67 3.55 1.48 13.31
N TYR A 68 2.26 1.71 13.08
CA TYR A 68 1.22 0.68 13.23
C TYR A 68 0.76 0.04 11.93
N HIS A 69 1.00 0.70 10.79
CA HIS A 69 0.46 0.24 9.52
C HIS A 69 1.42 -0.67 8.72
N ASN A 70 2.67 -0.87 9.16
CA ASN A 70 3.71 -1.74 8.57
C ASN A 70 4.04 -1.48 7.08
N GLY A 71 3.63 -0.34 6.53
CA GLY A 71 3.76 -0.06 5.09
C GLY A 71 2.71 -0.76 4.22
N ILE A 72 2.88 -0.64 2.90
CA ILE A 72 2.13 -1.36 1.89
C ILE A 72 3.17 -2.11 1.05
N THR A 73 2.97 -3.40 0.84
CA THR A 73 3.77 -4.21 -0.08
C THR A 73 2.89 -4.62 -1.24
N ALA A 74 3.34 -4.33 -2.46
CA ALA A 74 2.66 -4.71 -3.68
C ALA A 74 3.63 -5.43 -4.63
N ILE A 75 3.07 -6.34 -5.41
CA ILE A 75 3.73 -6.95 -6.56
C ILE A 75 3.08 -6.41 -7.83
N CYS A 76 3.81 -6.45 -8.94
CA CYS A 76 3.32 -6.03 -10.24
C CYS A 76 4.00 -6.85 -11.33
N ASP A 77 3.39 -6.93 -12.51
CA ASP A 77 3.95 -7.62 -13.67
C ASP A 77 5.12 -6.81 -14.26
N SER A 78 4.99 -5.48 -14.26
CA SER A 78 6.06 -4.58 -14.69
C SER A 78 5.96 -3.21 -14.02
N MET A 79 7.10 -2.50 -13.99
CA MET A 79 7.18 -1.14 -13.50
C MET A 79 8.12 -0.28 -14.34
N THR A 80 7.83 1.03 -14.42
CA THR A 80 8.66 2.01 -15.11
C THR A 80 8.70 3.29 -14.30
N ILE A 81 9.91 3.83 -14.10
CA ILE A 81 10.13 5.12 -13.43
C ILE A 81 10.33 6.17 -14.51
N SER A 82 9.67 7.32 -14.39
CA SER A 82 9.89 8.45 -15.31
C SER A 82 11.33 8.98 -15.23
N ALA A 83 11.81 9.61 -16.31
CA ALA A 83 13.20 10.10 -16.37
C ALA A 83 13.53 11.11 -15.25
N ASP A 84 12.56 11.94 -14.88
CA ASP A 84 12.65 12.91 -13.76
C ASP A 84 12.47 12.26 -12.37
N ARG A 85 12.23 10.93 -12.32
CA ARG A 85 12.01 10.13 -11.10
C ARG A 85 10.84 10.59 -10.23
N THR A 86 9.89 11.32 -10.81
CA THR A 86 8.72 11.81 -10.07
C THR A 86 7.52 10.87 -10.14
N LYS A 87 7.45 10.00 -11.16
CA LYS A 87 6.33 9.10 -11.42
C LYS A 87 6.78 7.65 -11.49
N LEU A 88 5.97 6.79 -10.88
CA LEU A 88 6.08 5.33 -10.97
C LEU A 88 4.83 4.80 -11.67
N MET A 89 5.03 4.16 -12.82
CA MET A 89 3.98 3.48 -13.56
C MET A 89 4.07 1.98 -13.27
N LEU A 90 2.95 1.36 -12.92
CA LEU A 90 2.84 -0.06 -12.57
C LEU A 90 1.80 -0.74 -13.46
N LYS A 91 2.06 -1.99 -13.86
CA LYS A 91 1.09 -2.84 -14.57
C LYS A 91 0.80 -4.10 -13.74
N GLY A 92 -0.47 -4.51 -13.67
CA GLY A 92 -0.86 -5.73 -12.95
C GLY A 92 -0.59 -5.66 -11.44
N VAL A 93 -0.76 -4.49 -10.84
CA VAL A 93 -0.45 -4.29 -9.41
C VAL A 93 -1.41 -5.07 -8.51
N SER A 94 -0.86 -5.73 -7.48
CA SER A 94 -1.63 -6.35 -6.41
C SER A 94 -0.95 -6.12 -5.06
N VAL A 95 -1.72 -5.63 -4.09
CA VAL A 95 -1.26 -5.36 -2.73
C VAL A 95 -1.29 -6.66 -1.94
N VAL A 96 -0.12 -7.18 -1.57
CA VAL A 96 0.04 -8.44 -0.83
C VAL A 96 0.22 -8.24 0.68
N ASN A 97 0.53 -7.02 1.11
CA ASN A 97 0.54 -6.61 2.53
C ASN A 97 0.02 -5.17 2.68
N GLY A 98 -0.66 -4.88 3.80
CA GLY A 98 -1.13 -3.54 4.12
C GLY A 98 -2.49 -3.19 3.51
N CYS A 99 -3.29 -4.16 3.03
CA CYS A 99 -4.62 -3.90 2.48
C CYS A 99 -5.54 -3.18 3.48
N GLN A 100 -5.39 -3.47 4.77
CA GLN A 100 -6.16 -2.85 5.85
C GLN A 100 -5.92 -1.35 5.92
N SER A 101 -4.72 -0.87 5.59
CA SER A 101 -4.40 0.56 5.53
C SER A 101 -5.10 1.27 4.36
N LEU A 102 -5.53 0.53 3.35
CA LEU A 102 -6.20 1.03 2.15
C LEU A 102 -7.71 0.80 2.14
N SER A 103 -8.22 -0.08 3.01
CA SER A 103 -9.63 -0.46 3.09
C SER A 103 -10.34 0.00 4.36
N THR A 104 -9.64 0.69 5.26
CA THR A 104 -10.14 1.15 6.56
C THR A 104 -10.75 2.53 6.43
#